data_AF-A0A1W1C533-F1
#
_entry.id   AF-A0A1W1C533-F1
#
_cell.length_a   1.000
_cell.length_b   1.000
_cell.length_c   1.000
_cell.angle_alpha   90.00
_cell.angle_beta   90.00
_cell.angle_gamma   90.00
#
_symmetry.space_group_name_H-M   'P 1'
#
loop_
_entity.id
_entity.type
_entity.pdbx_description
1 polymer ?
#
loop_
_entity_poly.entity_id
_entity_poly.type
_entity_poly.pdbx_seq_one_letter_code
_entity_poly.pdbx_strand_id
1 'polypeptide(L)'
;MNIVEIIATYRIEIIIAIMGFIILCLLYYVYEKDAQYSKNIRSIASVVEELNRDLFYLRNKVSEESKKIQNTQRTLSDEEIYAEIERTVYDMIQPLALTLKEVQSSITAIDAQLESRIANLENGVKQISIPSSIHANDDEKIISLYKQGVSVETIAKELHLAKAEVEFVLKINKIQ
;
A
#
# COMPACT_ATOMS: atom_id res chain seq x y z
N MET A 1 38.59 71.99 60.00
CA MET A 1 37.26 72.18 59.38
C MET A 1 36.69 70.81 59.12
N ASN A 2 35.68 70.40 59.88
CA ASN A 2 35.24 69.01 59.95
C ASN A 2 34.57 68.59 58.64
N ILE A 3 34.88 67.39 58.15
CA ILE A 3 34.24 66.77 56.97
C ILE A 3 32.71 66.76 57.13
N VAL A 4 32.23 66.67 58.37
CA VAL A 4 30.81 66.74 58.75
C VAL A 4 30.17 68.10 58.46
N GLU A 5 30.89 69.21 58.66
CA GLU A 5 30.38 70.56 58.37
C GLU A 5 30.31 70.82 56.86
N ILE A 6 31.33 70.35 56.12
CA ILE A 6 31.35 70.39 54.64
C ILE A 6 30.17 69.58 54.09
N ILE A 7 29.96 68.35 54.58
CA ILE A 7 28.80 67.53 54.17
C ILE A 7 27.48 68.25 54.50
N ALA A 8 27.37 68.95 55.63
CA ALA A 8 26.15 69.67 56.02
C ALA A 8 25.83 70.86 55.09
N THR A 9 26.83 71.63 54.65
CA THR A 9 26.64 72.76 53.73
C THR A 9 26.37 72.30 52.29
N TYR A 10 27.02 71.22 51.84
CA TYR A 10 26.93 70.74 50.45
C TYR A 10 25.87 69.64 50.21
N ARG A 11 24.99 69.34 51.18
CA ARG A 11 23.96 68.28 51.03
C ARG A 11 23.09 68.47 49.79
N ILE A 12 22.69 69.70 49.50
CA ILE A 12 21.82 70.03 48.36
C ILE A 12 22.57 69.85 47.04
N GLU A 13 23.84 70.29 46.96
CA GLU A 13 24.67 70.10 45.76
C GLU A 13 24.92 68.62 45.46
N ILE A 14 25.16 67.79 46.47
CA ILE A 14 25.33 66.34 46.31
C ILE A 14 24.05 65.68 45.80
N ILE A 15 22.87 66.07 46.31
CA ILE A 15 21.57 65.56 45.84
C ILE A 15 21.36 65.92 44.36
N ILE A 16 21.67 67.15 43.96
CA ILE A 16 21.57 67.60 42.57
C ILE A 16 22.53 66.82 41.67
N ALA A 17 23.77 66.57 42.12
CA ALA A 17 24.74 65.78 41.37
C ALA A 17 24.27 64.33 41.16
N ILE A 18 23.70 63.69 42.19
CA ILE A 18 23.14 62.33 42.08
C ILE A 18 21.94 62.30 41.13
N MET A 19 21.05 63.30 41.19
CA MET A 19 19.91 63.43 40.27
C MET A 19 20.39 63.57 38.81
N GLY A 20 21.41 64.39 38.57
CA GLY A 20 22.04 64.53 37.25
C GLY A 20 22.65 63.22 36.76
N PHE A 21 23.31 62.48 37.64
CA PHE A 21 23.86 61.16 37.31
C PHE A 21 22.78 60.14 36.95
N ILE A 22 21.68 60.09 37.71
CA ILE A 22 20.53 59.22 37.43
C ILE A 22 19.92 59.54 36.06
N ILE A 23 19.73 60.83 35.75
CA ILE A 23 19.22 61.28 34.45
C ILE A 23 20.16 60.85 33.33
N LEU A 24 21.48 60.98 33.51
CA LEU A 24 22.48 60.56 32.53
C LEU A 24 22.44 59.05 32.29
N CYS A 25 22.33 58.24 33.35
CA CYS A 25 22.16 56.79 33.22
C CYS A 25 20.86 56.42 32.48
N LEU A 26 19.75 57.13 32.73
CA LEU A 26 18.50 56.90 32.02
C LEU A 26 18.61 57.23 30.53
N LEU A 27 19.26 58.35 30.18
CA LEU A 27 19.49 58.70 28.78
C LEU A 27 20.37 57.65 28.07
N TYR A 28 21.41 57.16 28.74
CA TYR A 28 22.26 56.09 28.20
C TYR A 28 21.45 54.80 27.96
N TYR A 29 20.64 54.39 28.95
CA TYR A 29 19.79 53.21 28.81
C TYR A 29 18.76 53.34 27.68
N VAL A 30 18.13 54.50 27.54
CA VAL A 30 17.19 54.78 26.44
C VAL A 30 17.89 54.73 25.09
N TYR A 31 19.10 55.30 24.96
CA TYR A 31 19.86 55.27 23.72
C TYR A 31 20.20 53.83 23.27
N GLU A 32 20.67 53.00 24.20
CA GLU A 32 21.00 51.60 23.91
C GLU A 32 19.75 50.78 23.54
N LYS A 33 18.64 51.02 24.25
CA LYS A 33 17.34 50.41 23.95
C LYS A 33 16.80 50.84 22.59
N ASP A 34 16.85 52.13 22.27
CA ASP A 34 16.33 52.69 21.01
C ASP A 34 17.11 52.13 19.80
N ALA A 35 18.42 51.95 19.93
CA ALA A 35 19.25 51.29 18.92
C ALA A 35 18.82 49.82 18.69
N GLN A 36 18.41 49.11 19.74
CA GLN A 36 17.89 47.73 19.63
C GLN A 36 16.50 47.70 18.99
N TYR A 37 15.60 48.59 19.39
CA TYR A 37 14.26 48.69 18.79
C TYR A 37 14.30 49.03 17.31
N SER A 38 15.20 49.93 16.90
CA SER A 38 15.40 50.31 15.50
C SER A 38 15.90 49.15 14.62
N LYS A 39 16.72 48.25 15.17
CA LYS A 39 17.13 47.02 14.45
C LYS A 39 15.96 46.05 14.28
N ASN A 40 15.18 45.84 15.33
CA ASN A 40 14.03 44.93 15.29
C ASN A 40 12.94 45.44 14.35
N ILE A 41 12.67 46.76 14.30
CA ILE A 41 11.66 47.32 13.41
C ILE A 41 12.04 47.12 11.94
N ARG A 42 13.33 47.21 11.60
CA ARG A 42 13.83 47.00 10.24
C ARG A 42 13.68 45.53 9.81
N SER A 43 13.95 44.59 10.71
CA SER A 43 13.76 43.16 10.44
C SER A 43 12.28 42.79 10.31
N ILE A 44 11.40 43.41 11.09
CA ILE A 44 9.95 43.21 10.97
C ILE A 44 9.47 43.78 9.63
N ALA A 45 9.93 44.97 9.24
CA ALA A 45 9.58 45.58 7.97
C ALA A 45 9.99 44.69 6.77
N SER A 46 11.18 44.10 6.78
CA SER A 46 11.62 43.21 5.70
C SER A 46 10.79 41.92 5.62
N VAL A 47 10.43 41.33 6.77
CA VAL A 47 9.58 40.12 6.80
C VAL A 47 8.16 40.45 6.31
N VAL A 48 7.62 41.62 6.67
CA VAL A 48 6.31 42.07 6.19
C VAL A 48 6.32 42.33 4.68
N GLU A 49 7.40 42.91 4.15
CA GLU A 49 7.56 43.14 2.70
C GLU A 49 7.63 41.83 1.92
N GLU A 50 8.39 40.85 2.43
CA GLU A 50 8.47 39.51 1.86
C GLU A 50 7.13 38.77 1.91
N LEU A 51 6.42 38.82 3.04
CA LEU A 51 5.07 38.26 3.18
C LEU A 51 4.08 38.91 2.22
N ASN A 52 4.13 40.24 2.05
CA ASN A 52 3.24 40.95 1.15
C ASN A 52 3.51 40.59 -0.32
N ARG A 53 4.79 40.44 -0.68
CA ARG A 53 5.21 39.98 -2.00
C ARG A 53 4.70 38.56 -2.27
N ASP A 54 4.90 37.65 -1.35
CA ASP A 54 4.48 36.26 -1.49
C ASP A 54 2.95 36.14 -1.53
N LEU A 55 2.23 36.92 -0.71
CA LEU A 55 0.78 37.03 -0.75
C LEU A 55 0.29 37.54 -2.12
N PHE A 56 0.96 38.55 -2.69
CA PHE A 56 0.65 39.05 -4.01
C PHE A 56 0.85 37.99 -5.10
N TYR A 57 2.00 37.29 -5.10
CA TYR A 57 2.26 36.21 -6.05
C TYR A 57 1.25 35.07 -5.92
N LEU A 58 0.92 34.67 -4.70
CA LEU A 58 -0.05 33.62 -4.45
C LEU A 58 -1.45 34.03 -4.93
N ARG A 59 -1.88 35.25 -4.60
CA ARG A 59 -3.15 35.81 -5.07
C ARG A 59 -3.21 35.88 -6.60
N ASN A 60 -2.11 36.28 -7.25
CA ASN A 60 -2.06 36.36 -8.69
C ASN A 60 -2.12 34.97 -9.35
N LYS A 61 -1.37 33.98 -8.84
CA LYS A 61 -1.45 32.58 -9.30
C LYS A 61 -2.87 32.03 -9.18
N VAL A 62 -3.51 32.22 -8.03
CA VAL A 62 -4.90 31.77 -7.82
C VAL A 62 -5.86 32.48 -8.78
N SER A 63 -5.67 33.79 -9.01
CA SER A 63 -6.49 34.53 -9.97
C SER A 63 -6.26 34.08 -11.42
N GLU A 64 -5.03 33.74 -11.79
CA GLU A 64 -4.70 33.24 -13.13
C GLU A 64 -5.28 31.85 -13.37
N GLU A 65 -5.14 30.93 -12.41
CA GLU A 65 -5.77 29.60 -12.47
C GLU A 65 -7.31 29.72 -12.51
N SER A 66 -7.90 30.60 -11.70
CA SER A 66 -9.35 30.87 -11.74
C SER A 66 -9.79 31.46 -13.08
N LYS A 67 -8.98 32.33 -13.70
CA LYS A 67 -9.25 32.86 -15.04
C LYS A 67 -9.06 31.81 -16.13
N LYS A 68 -8.10 30.89 -16.02
CA LYS A 68 -7.96 29.76 -16.95
C LYS A 68 -9.19 28.86 -16.86
N ILE A 69 -9.60 28.47 -15.65
CA ILE A 69 -10.81 27.68 -15.41
C ILE A 69 -12.04 28.41 -15.97
N GLN A 70 -12.20 29.71 -15.66
CA GLN A 70 -13.34 30.49 -16.12
C GLN A 70 -13.32 30.79 -17.62
N ASN A 71 -12.15 30.98 -18.25
CA ASN A 71 -12.05 31.15 -19.71
C ASN A 71 -12.26 29.83 -20.44
N THR A 72 -11.75 28.72 -19.92
CA THR A 72 -12.11 27.36 -20.40
C THR A 72 -13.62 27.15 -20.30
N GLN A 73 -14.27 27.68 -19.26
CA GLN A 73 -15.71 27.55 -19.04
C GLN A 73 -16.57 28.61 -19.75
N ARG A 74 -16.02 29.78 -20.10
CA ARG A 74 -16.72 30.85 -20.85
C ARG A 74 -16.61 30.72 -22.38
N THR A 75 -15.71 29.89 -22.89
CA THR A 75 -15.52 29.66 -24.33
C THR A 75 -16.22 28.38 -24.81
N LEU A 76 -17.11 27.78 -24.00
CA LEU A 76 -17.92 26.65 -24.40
C LEU A 76 -19.38 27.02 -24.13
N SER A 77 -20.12 27.21 -25.22
CA SER A 77 -21.59 27.26 -25.19
C SER A 77 -22.09 25.96 -24.55
N ASP A 78 -23.19 25.97 -23.80
CA ASP A 78 -23.72 24.78 -23.11
C ASP A 78 -23.83 23.54 -24.03
N GLU A 79 -24.05 23.73 -25.33
CA GLU A 79 -24.05 22.70 -26.37
C GLU A 79 -22.68 22.02 -26.60
N GLU A 80 -21.57 22.78 -26.56
CA GLU A 80 -20.21 22.23 -26.64
C GLU A 80 -19.79 21.52 -25.35
N ILE A 81 -20.34 21.92 -24.20
CA ILE A 81 -20.13 21.21 -22.93
C ILE A 81 -20.78 19.83 -23.00
N TYR A 82 -22.02 19.72 -23.50
CA TYR A 82 -22.66 18.41 -23.70
C TYR A 82 -21.91 17.56 -24.73
N ALA A 83 -21.45 18.15 -25.83
CA ALA A 83 -20.68 17.44 -26.86
C ALA A 83 -19.29 16.98 -26.38
N GLU A 84 -18.56 17.80 -25.62
CA GLU A 84 -17.23 17.44 -25.10
C GLU A 84 -17.33 16.45 -23.93
N ILE A 85 -18.38 16.55 -23.11
CA ILE A 85 -18.70 15.52 -22.11
C ILE A 85 -19.01 14.20 -22.82
N GLU A 86 -19.85 14.21 -23.85
CA GLU A 86 -20.18 12.99 -24.59
C GLU A 86 -18.92 12.38 -25.23
N ARG A 87 -18.03 13.18 -25.80
CA ARG A 87 -16.76 12.70 -26.37
C ARG A 87 -15.81 12.15 -25.31
N THR A 88 -15.61 12.88 -24.20
CA THR A 88 -14.72 12.45 -23.11
C THR A 88 -15.25 11.19 -22.44
N VAL A 89 -16.57 11.10 -22.24
CA VAL A 89 -17.23 9.92 -21.68
C VAL A 89 -17.13 8.75 -22.64
N TYR A 90 -17.33 8.95 -23.95
CA TYR A 90 -17.19 7.90 -24.95
C TYR A 90 -15.75 7.35 -25.01
N ASP A 91 -14.76 8.25 -25.03
CA ASP A 91 -13.34 7.92 -25.04
C ASP A 91 -12.90 7.17 -23.77
N MET A 92 -13.57 7.38 -22.63
CA MET A 92 -13.33 6.64 -21.39
C MET A 92 -14.12 5.32 -21.29
N ILE A 93 -15.34 5.26 -21.82
CA ILE A 93 -16.20 4.06 -21.75
C ILE A 93 -15.69 2.98 -22.71
N GLN A 94 -15.21 3.36 -23.90
CA GLN A 94 -14.72 2.41 -24.89
C GLN A 94 -13.59 1.50 -24.37
N PRO A 95 -12.49 2.01 -23.76
CA PRO A 95 -11.46 1.16 -23.19
C PRO A 95 -11.95 0.35 -21.99
N LEU A 96 -12.91 0.85 -21.20
CA LEU A 96 -13.53 0.08 -20.11
C LEU A 96 -14.35 -1.10 -20.63
N ALA A 97 -15.10 -0.92 -21.72
CA ALA A 97 -15.84 -2.00 -22.36
C ALA A 97 -14.90 -3.05 -22.97
N LEU A 98 -13.78 -2.62 -23.57
CA LEU A 98 -12.75 -3.52 -24.10
C LEU A 98 -12.08 -4.33 -22.99
N THR A 99 -11.67 -3.67 -21.90
CA THR A 99 -11.06 -4.35 -20.75
C THR A 99 -12.02 -5.32 -20.06
N LEU A 100 -13.31 -4.97 -19.92
CA LEU A 100 -14.34 -5.89 -19.42
C LEU A 100 -14.51 -7.11 -20.33
N LYS A 101 -14.45 -6.92 -21.65
CA LYS A 101 -14.50 -8.03 -22.62
C LYS A 101 -13.28 -8.93 -22.53
N GLU A 102 -12.08 -8.38 -22.35
CA GLU A 102 -10.85 -9.16 -22.13
C GLU A 102 -10.89 -9.94 -20.82
N VAL A 103 -11.41 -9.34 -19.74
CA VAL A 103 -11.63 -10.03 -18.46
C VAL A 103 -12.62 -11.18 -18.64
N GLN A 104 -13.75 -10.94 -19.32
CA GLN A 104 -14.73 -11.99 -19.58
C GLN A 104 -14.12 -13.14 -20.41
N SER A 105 -13.34 -12.81 -21.45
CA SER A 105 -12.63 -13.82 -22.24
C SER A 105 -11.63 -14.62 -21.41
N SER A 106 -10.94 -13.96 -20.49
CA SER A 106 -9.96 -14.61 -19.60
C SER A 106 -10.64 -15.55 -18.62
N ILE A 107 -11.80 -15.17 -18.07
CA ILE A 107 -12.61 -16.03 -17.20
C ILE A 107 -13.07 -17.29 -17.95
N THR A 108 -13.61 -17.13 -19.16
CA THR A 108 -14.03 -18.28 -19.98
C THR A 108 -12.86 -19.21 -20.31
N ALA A 109 -11.67 -18.66 -20.57
CA ALA A 109 -10.47 -19.45 -20.81
C ALA A 109 -10.01 -20.22 -19.55
N ILE A 110 -10.13 -19.61 -18.37
CA ILE A 110 -9.86 -20.25 -17.08
C ILE A 110 -10.85 -21.41 -16.85
N ASP A 111 -12.15 -21.19 -17.08
CA ASP A 111 -13.16 -22.24 -16.95
C ASP A 111 -12.87 -23.43 -17.85
N ALA A 112 -12.54 -23.19 -19.13
CA ALA A 112 -12.15 -24.25 -20.06
C ALA A 112 -10.88 -24.99 -19.61
N GLN A 113 -9.90 -24.28 -19.03
CA GLN A 113 -8.68 -24.89 -18.51
C GLN A 113 -8.94 -25.72 -17.25
N LEU A 114 -9.82 -25.25 -16.37
CA LEU A 114 -10.23 -25.98 -15.17
C LEU A 114 -10.98 -27.25 -15.55
N GLU A 115 -11.90 -27.19 -16.51
CA GLU A 115 -12.61 -28.37 -17.01
C GLU A 115 -11.64 -29.40 -17.59
N SER A 116 -10.66 -28.96 -18.39
CA SER A 116 -9.62 -29.85 -18.91
C SER A 116 -8.76 -30.48 -17.80
N ARG A 117 -8.38 -29.70 -16.77
CA ARG A 117 -7.63 -30.22 -15.62
C ARG A 117 -8.44 -31.20 -14.81
N ILE A 118 -9.73 -30.93 -14.59
CA ILE A 118 -10.66 -31.83 -13.90
C ILE A 118 -10.81 -33.12 -14.70
N ALA A 119 -11.06 -33.06 -16.00
CA ALA A 119 -11.14 -34.25 -16.86
C ALA A 119 -9.84 -35.08 -16.83
N ASN A 120 -8.68 -34.42 -16.85
CA ASN A 120 -7.38 -35.10 -16.72
C ASN A 120 -7.19 -35.74 -15.33
N LEU A 121 -7.63 -35.06 -14.27
CA LEU A 121 -7.62 -35.62 -12.92
C LEU A 121 -8.59 -36.79 -12.79
N GLU A 122 -9.79 -36.71 -13.33
CA GLU A 122 -10.75 -37.82 -13.36
C GLU A 122 -10.17 -39.03 -14.11
N ASN A 123 -9.54 -38.80 -15.26
CA ASN A 123 -8.88 -39.85 -16.03
C ASN A 123 -7.66 -40.44 -15.31
N GLY A 124 -6.86 -39.60 -14.63
CA GLY A 124 -5.72 -40.03 -13.82
C GLY A 124 -6.16 -40.80 -12.57
N VAL A 125 -7.23 -40.37 -11.91
CA VAL A 125 -7.83 -41.04 -10.76
C VAL A 125 -8.47 -42.36 -11.18
N LYS A 126 -9.16 -42.45 -12.33
CA LYS A 126 -9.63 -43.74 -12.88
C LYS A 126 -8.50 -44.73 -13.13
N GLN A 127 -7.33 -44.25 -13.57
CA GLN A 127 -6.14 -45.10 -13.74
C GLN A 127 -5.49 -45.51 -12.41
N ILE A 128 -5.52 -44.66 -11.38
CA ILE A 128 -4.95 -44.96 -10.05
C ILE A 128 -5.91 -45.82 -9.20
N SER A 129 -7.22 -45.63 -9.36
CA SER A 129 -8.26 -46.38 -8.62
C SER A 129 -8.52 -47.77 -9.16
N ILE A 130 -7.99 -48.10 -10.34
CA ILE A 130 -7.90 -49.47 -10.83
C ILE A 130 -6.42 -49.84 -10.75
N PRO A 131 -5.90 -50.36 -9.61
CA PRO A 131 -4.73 -51.20 -9.69
C PRO A 131 -5.13 -52.30 -10.66
N SER A 132 -4.55 -52.26 -11.87
CA SER A 132 -4.78 -53.25 -12.91
C SER A 132 -4.45 -54.59 -12.30
N SER A 133 -5.49 -55.26 -11.82
CA SER A 133 -5.48 -56.62 -11.38
C SER A 133 -5.38 -57.48 -12.63
N ILE A 134 -4.22 -57.41 -13.27
CA ILE A 134 -3.82 -58.34 -14.33
C ILE A 134 -3.92 -59.79 -13.79
N HIS A 135 -3.93 -59.98 -12.46
CA HIS A 135 -4.13 -61.25 -11.76
C HIS A 135 -5.47 -61.41 -10.99
N ALA A 136 -6.46 -60.50 -11.06
CA ALA A 136 -7.72 -60.69 -10.26
C ALA A 136 -8.48 -61.97 -10.61
N ASN A 137 -8.42 -62.40 -11.87
CA ASN A 137 -9.00 -63.67 -12.28
C ASN A 137 -8.21 -64.86 -11.72
N ASP A 138 -6.89 -64.70 -11.61
CA ASP A 138 -6.02 -65.73 -11.03
C ASP A 138 -6.18 -65.79 -9.51
N ASP A 139 -6.49 -64.68 -8.83
CA ASP A 139 -6.74 -64.64 -7.38
C ASP A 139 -7.93 -65.52 -6.98
N GLU A 140 -9.04 -65.45 -7.72
CA GLU A 140 -10.23 -66.26 -7.46
C GLU A 140 -9.99 -67.75 -7.76
N LYS A 141 -9.14 -68.03 -8.76
CA LYS A 141 -8.71 -69.39 -9.12
C LYS A 141 -7.72 -69.98 -8.10
N ILE A 142 -6.81 -69.18 -7.54
CA ILE A 142 -5.94 -69.56 -6.42
C ILE A 142 -6.78 -69.99 -5.23
N ILE A 143 -7.77 -69.17 -4.86
CA ILE A 143 -8.65 -69.42 -3.71
C ILE A 143 -9.45 -70.71 -3.88
N SER A 144 -9.99 -70.96 -5.07
CA SER A 144 -10.78 -72.16 -5.35
C SER A 144 -9.94 -73.45 -5.37
N LEU A 145 -8.76 -73.44 -5.99
CA LEU A 145 -7.84 -74.58 -6.00
C LEU A 145 -7.30 -74.89 -4.59
N TYR A 146 -7.00 -73.86 -3.79
CA TYR A 146 -6.57 -74.07 -2.40
C TYR A 146 -7.67 -74.67 -1.52
N LYS A 147 -8.93 -74.20 -1.68
CA LYS A 147 -10.10 -74.80 -1.00
C LYS A 147 -10.36 -76.26 -1.40
N GLN A 148 -9.95 -76.68 -2.60
CA GLN A 148 -10.01 -78.06 -3.07
C GLN A 148 -8.87 -78.94 -2.51
N GLY A 149 -7.95 -78.37 -1.71
CA GLY A 149 -6.86 -79.10 -1.05
C GLY A 149 -5.57 -79.20 -1.87
N VAL A 150 -5.44 -78.41 -2.94
CA VAL A 150 -4.23 -78.37 -3.77
C VAL A 150 -3.13 -77.56 -3.06
N SER A 151 -1.88 -78.05 -3.10
CA SER A 151 -0.77 -77.37 -2.44
C SER A 151 -0.36 -76.07 -3.15
N VAL A 152 0.13 -75.11 -2.38
CA VAL A 152 0.60 -73.78 -2.86
C VAL A 152 1.64 -73.92 -3.98
N GLU A 153 2.56 -74.90 -3.90
CA GLU A 153 3.55 -75.15 -4.96
C GLU A 153 2.92 -75.60 -6.28
N THR A 154 1.81 -76.33 -6.22
CA THR A 154 1.14 -76.85 -7.41
C THR A 154 0.33 -75.74 -8.08
N ILE A 155 -0.38 -74.94 -7.28
CA ILE A 155 -1.14 -73.76 -7.74
C ILE A 155 -0.21 -72.76 -8.43
N ALA A 156 0.95 -72.47 -7.84
CA ALA A 156 1.96 -71.58 -8.42
C ALA A 156 2.46 -72.07 -9.79
N LYS A 157 2.67 -73.38 -9.94
CA LYS A 157 3.10 -73.98 -11.21
C LYS A 157 2.00 -73.98 -12.28
N GLU A 158 0.76 -74.22 -11.87
CA GLU A 158 -0.39 -74.34 -12.78
C GLU A 158 -0.87 -72.97 -13.30
N LEU A 159 -0.76 -71.92 -12.49
CA LEU A 159 -1.11 -70.55 -12.86
C LEU A 159 0.09 -69.75 -13.37
N HIS A 160 1.28 -70.35 -13.45
CA HIS A 160 2.53 -69.68 -13.81
C HIS A 160 2.85 -68.44 -12.94
N LEU A 161 2.43 -68.46 -11.67
CA LEU A 161 2.63 -67.39 -10.70
C LEU A 161 3.78 -67.72 -9.74
N ALA A 162 4.38 -66.69 -9.15
CA ALA A 162 5.39 -66.89 -8.12
C ALA A 162 4.74 -67.48 -6.85
N LYS A 163 5.43 -68.40 -6.16
CA LYS A 163 4.96 -68.97 -4.89
C LYS A 163 4.58 -67.88 -3.86
N ALA A 164 5.37 -66.80 -3.80
CA ALA A 164 5.13 -65.67 -2.92
C ALA A 164 3.82 -64.91 -3.24
N GLU A 165 3.39 -64.89 -4.50
CA GLU A 165 2.16 -64.23 -4.95
C GLU A 165 0.93 -65.04 -4.54
N VAL A 166 0.99 -66.38 -4.67
CA VAL A 166 -0.06 -67.30 -4.19
C VAL A 166 -0.23 -67.21 -2.67
N GLU A 167 0.86 -67.20 -1.90
CA GLU A 167 0.80 -67.03 -0.44
C GLU A 167 0.25 -65.66 -0.03
N PHE A 168 0.58 -64.61 -0.78
CA PHE A 168 0.09 -63.26 -0.53
C PHE A 168 -1.43 -63.16 -0.72
N VAL A 169 -1.96 -63.74 -1.80
CA VAL A 169 -3.40 -63.78 -2.10
C VAL A 169 -4.17 -64.55 -1.01
N LEU A 170 -3.68 -65.71 -0.60
CA LEU A 170 -4.31 -66.52 0.45
C LEU A 170 -4.34 -65.79 1.80
N LYS A 171 -3.28 -65.05 2.13
CA LYS A 171 -3.15 -64.28 3.37
C LYS A 171 -4.04 -63.03 3.39
N ILE A 172 -4.14 -62.30 2.29
CA ILE A 172 -5.09 -61.16 2.17
C ILE A 172 -6.54 -61.63 2.31
N ASN A 173 -6.87 -62.80 1.76
CA ASN A 173 -8.21 -63.38 1.82
C ASN A 173 -8.52 -64.12 3.13
N LYS A 174 -7.59 -64.14 4.09
CA LYS A 174 -7.72 -64.81 5.41
C LYS A 174 -7.98 -66.33 5.31
N ILE A 175 -7.46 -66.98 4.27
CA ILE A 175 -7.61 -68.43 4.04
C ILE A 175 -6.38 -69.20 4.57
N GLN A 176 -5.31 -68.47 4.90
CA GLN A 176 -4.10 -68.95 5.56
C GLN A 176 -3.55 -67.89 6.52
#